data_AF-A0A967EXK4-F1
#
_entry.id   AF-A0A967EXK4-F1
#
_cell.length_a   1.000
_cell.length_b   1.000
_cell.length_c   1.000
_cell.angle_alpha   90.00
_cell.angle_beta   90.00
_cell.angle_gamma   90.00
#
_symmetry.space_group_name_H-M   'P 1'
#
loop_
_entity.id
_entity.type
_entity.pdbx_description
1 polymer ?
#
loop_
_entity_poly.entity_id
_entity_poly.type
_entity_poly.pdbx_seq_one_letter_code
_entity_poly.pdbx_strand_id
1 'polypeptide(L)'
;MKIEHRTNDQGQKDRARDDLSKLLDAGVDAPPPCAANCPNAFSPNCSPSCPDVPRRLSSDPEKHPLEPLIAPLVYELQRLKVFQPCWSCEGHNGPDGALWKIPRVWFYCDGLIHVRALAGAIRQLELTHSLHASWQVVLVSLDQTDPDCCFSLEPGPVKPETALNELHADITTIATRLHDMMAKIAGGLVKAID
;
A
#
# COMPACT_ATOMS: atom_id res chain seq x y z
N MET A 1 -28.42 26.54 -3.58
CA MET A 1 -27.10 26.75 -2.96
C MET A 1 -26.05 26.23 -3.93
N LYS A 2 -25.10 27.07 -4.36
CA LYS A 2 -24.03 26.68 -5.31
C LYS A 2 -22.74 26.52 -4.52
N ILE A 3 -22.07 25.37 -4.67
CA ILE A 3 -20.75 25.13 -4.09
C ILE A 3 -19.73 25.50 -5.17
N GLU A 4 -18.85 26.46 -4.91
CA GLU A 4 -17.83 26.88 -5.86
C GLU A 4 -16.70 25.85 -5.93
N HIS A 5 -16.15 25.66 -7.13
CA HIS A 5 -14.98 24.81 -7.30
C HIS A 5 -13.76 25.51 -6.69
N ARG A 6 -13.01 24.77 -5.87
CA ARG A 6 -11.69 25.22 -5.42
C ARG A 6 -10.78 25.37 -6.63
N THR A 7 -10.27 26.57 -6.87
CA THR A 7 -9.19 26.80 -7.82
C THR A 7 -7.88 26.42 -7.16
N ASN A 8 -7.06 25.65 -7.88
CA ASN A 8 -5.70 25.36 -7.44
C ASN A 8 -4.75 26.37 -8.08
N ASP A 9 -3.89 26.98 -7.27
CA ASP A 9 -2.82 27.84 -7.77
C ASP A 9 -1.73 27.02 -8.50
N GLN A 10 -0.88 27.71 -9.26
CA GLN A 10 0.19 27.05 -10.02
C GLN A 10 1.15 26.27 -9.11
N GLY A 11 1.47 26.80 -7.93
CA GLY A 11 2.37 26.12 -6.99
C GLY A 11 1.78 24.82 -6.42
N GLN A 12 0.47 24.76 -6.21
CA GLN A 12 -0.24 23.53 -5.84
C GLN A 12 -0.20 22.50 -6.96
N LYS A 13 -0.36 22.94 -8.22
CA LYS A 13 -0.26 22.06 -9.38
C LYS A 13 1.16 21.51 -9.54
N ASP A 14 2.18 22.35 -9.38
CA ASP A 14 3.58 21.95 -9.52
C ASP A 14 3.99 20.96 -8.43
N ARG A 15 3.64 21.20 -7.16
CA ARG A 15 3.85 20.23 -6.07
C ARG A 15 3.17 18.89 -6.34
N ALA A 16 1.93 18.92 -6.82
CA ALA A 16 1.21 17.71 -7.18
C ALA A 16 1.89 16.93 -8.32
N ARG A 17 2.43 17.63 -9.33
CA ARG A 17 3.23 16.99 -10.39
C ARG A 17 4.50 16.37 -9.82
N ASP A 18 5.26 17.10 -9.02
CA ASP A 18 6.50 16.62 -8.41
C ASP A 18 6.25 15.35 -7.57
N ASP A 19 5.19 15.35 -6.76
CA ASP A 19 4.81 14.19 -5.97
C ASP A 19 4.39 12.99 -6.84
N LEU A 20 3.65 13.23 -7.92
CA LEU A 20 3.26 12.16 -8.85
C LEU A 20 4.44 11.62 -9.64
N SER A 21 5.42 12.45 -10.00
CA SER A 21 6.65 12.01 -10.67
C SER A 21 7.42 11.01 -9.81
N LYS A 22 7.46 11.19 -8.48
CA LYS A 22 8.07 10.21 -7.56
C LYS A 22 7.47 8.81 -7.71
N LEU A 23 6.15 8.69 -7.96
CA LEU A 23 5.48 7.41 -8.20
C LEU A 23 5.80 6.82 -9.57
N LEU A 24 5.97 7.66 -10.59
CA LEU A 24 6.31 7.22 -11.94
C LEU A 24 7.77 6.75 -12.03
N ASP A 25 8.65 7.39 -11.27
CA ASP A 25 10.07 7.04 -11.18
C ASP A 25 10.30 5.87 -10.21
N ALA A 26 9.35 5.60 -9.31
CA ALA A 26 9.43 4.47 -8.40
C ALA A 26 9.55 3.16 -9.19
N GLY A 27 10.60 2.38 -8.94
CA GLY A 27 10.84 1.08 -9.59
C GLY A 27 11.77 1.11 -10.81
N VAL A 28 12.14 2.29 -11.32
CA VAL A 28 13.26 2.43 -12.26
C VAL A 28 14.55 2.45 -11.44
N ASP A 29 15.37 1.40 -11.57
CA ASP A 29 16.71 1.29 -10.95
C ASP A 29 16.80 1.43 -9.42
N ALA A 30 15.67 1.28 -8.72
CA ALA A 30 15.63 1.41 -7.27
C ALA A 30 16.33 0.22 -6.57
N PRO A 31 17.20 0.47 -5.58
CA PRO A 31 17.64 -0.59 -4.67
C PRO A 31 16.41 -1.24 -4.01
N PRO A 32 16.53 -2.50 -3.58
CA PRO A 32 15.39 -3.25 -3.07
C PRO A 32 14.81 -2.57 -1.82
N PRO A 33 13.50 -2.75 -1.56
CA PRO A 33 12.88 -2.16 -0.38
C PRO A 33 13.40 -2.76 0.94
N CYS A 34 13.98 -3.96 0.90
CA CYS A 34 14.20 -4.79 2.08
C CYS A 34 15.44 -4.47 2.93
N ALA A 35 16.43 -3.72 2.42
CA ALA A 35 17.49 -3.04 3.20
C ALA A 35 18.60 -2.54 2.28
N ALA A 36 19.30 -1.47 2.68
CA ALA A 36 20.51 -0.99 2.01
C ALA A 36 21.61 -2.07 1.86
N ASN A 37 21.67 -3.02 2.81
CA ASN A 37 22.65 -4.11 2.84
C ASN A 37 22.03 -5.48 2.53
N CYS A 38 20.94 -5.53 1.76
CA CYS A 38 20.38 -6.81 1.33
C CYS A 38 21.35 -7.50 0.35
N PRO A 39 21.85 -8.72 0.63
CA PRO A 39 22.77 -9.42 -0.28
C PRO A 39 22.12 -9.73 -1.63
N ASN A 40 20.78 -9.77 -1.67
CA ASN A 40 19.99 -10.02 -2.86
C ASN A 40 19.53 -8.74 -3.56
N ALA A 41 20.03 -7.56 -3.15
CA ALA A 41 19.52 -6.27 -3.61
C ALA A 41 19.50 -6.07 -5.12
N PHE A 42 20.52 -6.58 -5.79
CA PHE A 42 20.69 -6.47 -7.23
C PHE A 42 20.54 -7.84 -7.90
N SER A 43 19.98 -8.81 -7.18
CA SER A 43 19.72 -10.14 -7.70
C SER A 43 18.36 -10.15 -8.41
N PRO A 44 18.21 -10.89 -9.53
CA PRO A 44 16.89 -11.16 -10.11
C PRO A 44 15.94 -11.86 -9.13
N ASN A 45 16.46 -12.38 -8.02
CA ASN A 45 15.68 -13.02 -6.97
C ASN A 45 15.04 -12.01 -6.00
N CYS A 46 15.34 -10.71 -6.10
CA CYS A 46 14.67 -9.70 -5.29
C CYS A 46 13.23 -9.52 -5.73
N SER A 47 12.31 -10.14 -5.01
CA SER A 47 10.89 -10.16 -5.32
C SER A 47 10.07 -10.14 -4.03
N PRO A 48 8.76 -9.82 -4.12
CA PRO A 48 7.83 -9.94 -3.00
C PRO A 48 7.78 -11.36 -2.40
N SER A 49 8.13 -12.38 -3.20
CA SER A 49 8.16 -13.79 -2.79
C SER A 49 9.48 -14.22 -2.15
N CYS A 50 10.42 -13.30 -1.93
CA CYS A 50 11.69 -13.63 -1.30
C CYS A 50 11.47 -14.06 0.16
N PRO A 51 12.00 -15.23 0.59
CA PRO A 51 11.74 -15.76 1.93
C PRO A 51 12.38 -14.92 3.06
N ASP A 52 13.31 -14.04 2.71
CA ASP A 52 13.95 -13.13 3.67
C ASP A 52 13.10 -11.88 3.96
N VAL A 53 12.08 -11.56 3.15
CA VAL A 53 11.26 -10.35 3.29
C VAL A 53 10.67 -10.21 4.70
N PRO A 54 10.03 -11.25 5.29
CA PRO A 54 9.55 -11.22 6.67
C PRO A 54 10.52 -10.66 7.70
N ARG A 55 11.77 -11.09 7.64
CA ARG A 55 12.81 -10.66 8.58
C ARG A 55 13.35 -9.29 8.18
N ARG A 56 13.65 -9.10 6.89
CA ARG A 56 14.36 -7.90 6.41
C ARG A 56 13.56 -6.61 6.54
N LEU A 57 12.23 -6.68 6.42
CA LEU A 57 11.35 -5.53 6.56
C LEU A 57 10.81 -5.32 7.98
N SER A 58 11.14 -6.20 8.93
CA SER A 58 10.79 -5.99 10.33
C SER A 58 11.86 -5.18 11.05
N SER A 59 11.44 -4.28 11.93
CA SER A 59 12.33 -3.59 12.87
C SER A 59 12.81 -4.48 14.03
N ASP A 60 12.13 -5.60 14.29
CA ASP A 60 12.53 -6.65 15.25
C ASP A 60 12.40 -8.04 14.58
N PRO A 61 13.32 -8.40 13.68
CA PRO A 61 13.22 -9.63 12.88
C PRO A 61 13.22 -10.93 13.68
N GLU A 62 13.77 -10.92 14.89
CA GLU A 62 13.91 -12.13 15.71
C GLU A 62 12.67 -12.37 16.56
N LYS A 63 12.04 -11.32 17.09
CA LYS A 63 10.84 -11.47 17.93
C LYS A 63 9.54 -11.26 17.16
N HIS A 64 9.56 -10.37 16.18
CA HIS A 64 8.38 -9.92 15.46
C HIS A 64 8.65 -9.82 13.94
N PRO A 65 9.08 -10.90 13.26
CA PRO A 65 9.14 -10.90 11.80
C PRO A 65 7.74 -10.63 11.22
N LEU A 66 7.67 -10.04 10.03
CA LEU A 66 6.38 -9.91 9.35
C LEU A 66 5.80 -11.29 9.08
N GLU A 67 4.49 -11.36 9.08
CA GLU A 67 3.79 -12.61 8.79
C GLU A 67 3.90 -12.92 7.28
N PRO A 68 4.18 -14.17 6.87
CA PRO A 68 4.55 -14.46 5.49
C PRO A 68 3.50 -14.08 4.45
N LEU A 69 2.20 -14.13 4.80
CA LEU A 69 1.13 -13.91 3.84
C LEU A 69 0.87 -12.42 3.60
N ILE A 70 1.23 -11.53 4.53
CA ILE A 70 1.15 -10.07 4.35
C ILE A 70 2.44 -9.45 3.81
N ALA A 71 3.58 -10.12 4.01
CA ALA A 71 4.91 -9.63 3.63
C ALA A 71 5.03 -9.16 2.16
N PRO A 72 4.44 -9.82 1.15
CA PRO A 72 4.49 -9.35 -0.24
C PRO A 72 3.88 -7.96 -0.44
N LEU A 73 2.78 -7.65 0.26
CA LEU A 73 2.12 -6.35 0.17
C LEU A 73 2.93 -5.26 0.87
N VAL A 74 3.51 -5.57 2.03
CA VAL A 74 4.42 -4.66 2.73
C VAL A 74 5.64 -4.33 1.86
N TYR A 75 6.20 -5.36 1.19
CA TYR A 75 7.31 -5.18 0.25
C TYR A 75 6.96 -4.22 -0.88
N GLU A 76 5.80 -4.40 -1.53
CA GLU A 76 5.41 -3.56 -2.67
C GLU A 76 5.05 -2.13 -2.26
N LEU A 77 4.44 -1.92 -1.09
CA LEU A 77 4.26 -0.57 -0.54
C LEU A 77 5.60 0.13 -0.29
N GLN A 78 6.55 -0.57 0.35
CA GLN A 78 7.90 -0.03 0.60
C GLN A 78 8.65 0.23 -0.71
N ARG A 79 8.46 -0.60 -1.73
CA ARG A 79 9.10 -0.47 -3.06
C ARG A 79 8.71 0.82 -3.77
N LEU A 80 7.51 1.35 -3.52
CA LEU A 80 7.04 2.61 -4.09
C LEU A 80 7.74 3.84 -3.49
N LYS A 81 8.46 3.71 -2.36
CA LYS A 81 9.24 4.75 -1.66
C LYS A 81 8.47 5.99 -1.17
N VAL A 82 7.21 6.15 -1.56
CA VAL A 82 6.32 7.22 -1.09
C VAL A 82 5.46 6.78 0.10
N PHE A 83 5.53 5.50 0.46
CA PHE A 83 4.87 4.91 1.63
C PHE A 83 5.92 4.35 2.58
N GLN A 84 5.66 4.49 3.87
CA GLN A 84 6.48 3.94 4.94
C GLN A 84 5.61 3.03 5.83
N PRO A 85 5.53 1.73 5.54
CA PRO A 85 4.81 0.78 6.38
C PRO A 85 5.37 0.77 7.80
N CYS A 86 4.49 0.83 8.80
CA CYS A 86 4.85 0.89 10.20
C CYS A 86 4.26 -0.27 11.04
N TRP A 87 3.21 -0.91 10.54
CA TRP A 87 2.62 -2.11 11.16
C TRP A 87 1.90 -2.96 10.11
N SER A 88 1.76 -4.26 10.36
CA SER A 88 0.98 -5.14 9.49
C SER A 88 0.41 -6.33 10.25
N CYS A 89 -0.67 -6.91 9.72
CA CYS A 89 -1.19 -8.21 10.14
C CYS A 89 -1.71 -8.97 8.91
N GLU A 90 -1.50 -10.28 8.87
CA GLU A 90 -2.02 -11.15 7.80
C GLU A 90 -3.47 -11.59 8.01
N GLY A 91 -4.03 -11.32 9.17
CA GLY A 91 -5.36 -11.76 9.56
C GLY A 91 -5.36 -13.19 10.10
N HIS A 92 -6.31 -13.47 10.98
CA HIS A 92 -6.38 -14.74 11.71
C HIS A 92 -7.81 -15.15 11.98
N ASN A 93 -8.05 -16.45 11.99
CA ASN A 93 -9.27 -17.02 12.52
C ASN A 93 -9.17 -17.19 14.04
N GLY A 94 -10.30 -17.07 14.72
CA GLY A 94 -10.45 -17.42 16.13
C GLY A 94 -10.50 -18.93 16.34
N PRO A 95 -10.59 -19.38 17.61
CA PRO A 95 -10.70 -20.80 17.96
C PRO A 95 -11.93 -21.50 17.39
N ASP A 96 -12.98 -20.75 17.05
CA ASP A 96 -14.23 -21.21 16.43
C ASP A 96 -14.14 -21.29 14.90
N GLY A 97 -13.00 -20.92 14.32
CA GLY A 97 -12.80 -20.86 12.87
C GLY A 97 -13.36 -19.60 12.22
N ALA A 98 -14.02 -18.71 12.99
CA ALA A 98 -14.53 -17.45 12.47
C ALA A 98 -13.39 -16.44 12.29
N LEU A 99 -13.54 -15.52 11.35
CA LEU A 99 -12.55 -14.45 11.12
C LEU A 99 -12.46 -13.53 12.34
N TRP A 100 -11.31 -13.53 13.02
CA TRP A 100 -11.06 -12.72 14.22
C TRP A 100 -10.31 -11.43 13.92
N LYS A 101 -9.22 -11.52 13.15
CA LYS A 101 -8.42 -10.38 12.71
C LYS A 101 -8.44 -10.31 11.19
N ILE A 102 -8.62 -9.12 10.65
CA ILE A 102 -8.53 -8.87 9.21
C ILE A 102 -7.12 -8.44 8.82
N PRO A 103 -6.63 -8.86 7.64
CA PRO A 103 -5.35 -8.40 7.14
C PRO A 103 -5.34 -6.89 6.94
N ARG A 104 -4.21 -6.25 7.23
CA ARG A 104 -4.02 -4.83 6.97
C ARG A 104 -2.55 -4.44 7.01
N VAL A 105 -2.21 -3.35 6.34
CA VAL A 105 -0.90 -2.69 6.44
C VAL A 105 -1.12 -1.24 6.83
N TRP A 106 -0.49 -0.80 7.92
CA TRP A 106 -0.46 0.61 8.33
C TRP A 106 0.79 1.28 7.77
N PHE A 107 0.66 2.52 7.31
CA PHE A 107 1.75 3.25 6.69
C PHE A 107 1.60 4.77 6.85
N TYR A 108 2.74 5.45 6.80
CA TYR A 108 2.83 6.90 6.63
C TYR A 108 3.07 7.24 5.15
N CYS A 109 2.76 8.48 4.77
CA CYS A 109 3.03 9.00 3.42
C CYS A 109 3.31 10.51 3.44
N ASP A 110 4.15 10.97 2.51
CA ASP A 110 4.54 12.38 2.44
C ASP A 110 3.47 13.26 1.76
N GLY A 111 2.53 12.67 1.02
CA GLY A 111 1.56 13.40 0.22
C GLY A 111 0.21 12.71 0.06
N LEU A 112 -0.89 13.44 0.30
CA LEU A 112 -2.25 12.93 0.09
C LEU A 112 -2.55 12.53 -1.36
N ILE A 113 -1.76 13.03 -2.32
CA ILE A 113 -1.90 12.61 -3.72
C ILE A 113 -1.45 11.17 -3.93
N HIS A 114 -0.50 10.67 -3.14
CA HIS A 114 -0.09 9.26 -3.15
C HIS A 114 -1.19 8.36 -2.58
N VAL A 115 -1.82 8.78 -1.48
CA VAL A 115 -3.00 8.10 -0.90
C VAL A 115 -4.14 8.04 -1.91
N ARG A 116 -4.41 9.15 -2.61
CA ARG A 116 -5.41 9.20 -3.68
C ARG A 116 -5.07 8.23 -4.82
N ALA A 117 -3.81 8.16 -5.22
CA ALA A 117 -3.36 7.22 -6.24
C ALA A 117 -3.55 5.76 -5.80
N LEU A 118 -3.20 5.44 -4.54
CA LEU A 118 -3.39 4.11 -3.94
C LEU A 118 -4.87 3.73 -3.89
N ALA A 119 -5.73 4.60 -3.37
CA ALA A 119 -7.17 4.38 -3.36
C ALA A 119 -7.73 4.17 -4.78
N GLY A 120 -7.23 4.92 -5.77
CA GLY A 120 -7.58 4.74 -7.18
C GLY A 120 -7.14 3.40 -7.75
N ALA A 121 -5.91 2.95 -7.42
CA ALA A 121 -5.38 1.65 -7.83
C ALA A 121 -6.20 0.48 -7.26
N ILE A 122 -6.50 0.53 -5.96
CA ILE A 122 -7.35 -0.46 -5.28
C ILE A 122 -8.75 -0.47 -5.89
N ARG A 123 -9.37 0.70 -6.06
CA ARG A 123 -10.69 0.82 -6.68
C ARG A 123 -10.73 0.21 -8.08
N GLN A 124 -9.67 0.39 -8.86
CA GLN A 124 -9.61 -0.17 -10.20
C GLN A 124 -9.51 -1.71 -10.19
N LEU A 125 -8.85 -2.32 -9.20
CA LEU A 125 -8.85 -3.78 -9.00
C LEU A 125 -10.24 -4.31 -8.61
N GLU A 126 -10.98 -3.58 -7.77
CA GLU A 126 -12.36 -3.91 -7.44
C GLU A 126 -13.27 -3.84 -8.68
N LEU A 127 -13.15 -2.78 -9.49
CA LEU A 127 -13.95 -2.58 -10.69
C LEU A 127 -13.69 -3.65 -11.76
N THR A 128 -12.51 -4.27 -11.76
CA THR A 128 -12.19 -5.41 -12.63
C THR A 128 -12.53 -6.75 -12.00
N HIS A 129 -13.20 -6.78 -10.84
CA HIS A 129 -13.53 -7.99 -10.09
C HIS A 129 -12.31 -8.87 -9.78
N SER A 130 -11.14 -8.25 -9.56
CA SER A 130 -9.92 -8.97 -9.22
C SER A 130 -9.80 -9.28 -7.73
N LEU A 131 -10.67 -8.71 -6.90
CA LEU A 131 -10.67 -8.85 -5.44
C LEU A 131 -11.98 -9.49 -4.96
N HIS A 132 -11.90 -10.33 -3.94
CA HIS A 132 -13.03 -11.00 -3.31
C HIS A 132 -13.74 -10.06 -2.33
N ALA A 133 -12.97 -9.22 -1.62
CA ALA A 133 -13.49 -8.18 -0.74
C ALA A 133 -13.32 -6.78 -1.35
N SER A 134 -14.11 -5.83 -0.85
CA SER A 134 -13.82 -4.41 -1.09
C SER A 134 -12.66 -3.99 -0.20
N TRP A 135 -11.62 -3.38 -0.75
CA TRP A 135 -10.45 -2.90 -0.03
C TRP A 135 -10.45 -1.38 -0.04
N GLN A 136 -9.93 -0.79 1.03
CA GLN A 136 -9.98 0.65 1.24
C GLN A 136 -8.70 1.18 1.89
N VAL A 137 -8.46 2.47 1.68
CA VAL A 137 -7.43 3.21 2.42
C VAL A 137 -8.13 4.08 3.47
N VAL A 138 -7.82 3.86 4.74
CA VAL A 138 -8.48 4.49 5.89
C VAL A 138 -7.48 5.37 6.64
N LEU A 139 -7.91 6.54 7.11
CA LEU A 139 -7.13 7.35 8.05
C LEU A 139 -7.27 6.75 9.46
N VAL A 140 -6.17 6.28 10.05
CA VAL A 140 -6.17 5.55 11.32
C VAL A 140 -6.13 6.51 12.50
N SER A 141 -5.19 7.45 12.49
CA SER A 141 -5.00 8.39 13.59
C SER A 141 -4.58 9.77 13.11
N LEU A 142 -5.07 10.77 13.83
CA LEU A 142 -4.56 12.13 13.85
C LEU A 142 -4.13 12.37 15.30
N ASP A 143 -2.95 11.87 15.67
CA ASP A 143 -2.41 12.21 16.98
C ASP A 143 -2.11 13.71 16.99
N GLN A 144 -2.42 14.42 18.07
CA GLN A 144 -2.07 15.84 18.18
C GLN A 144 -0.56 16.05 18.33
N THR A 145 0.16 15.00 18.73
CA THR A 145 1.60 15.04 18.99
C THR A 145 2.43 14.53 17.82
N ASP A 146 1.85 13.71 16.94
CA ASP A 146 2.47 13.26 15.69
C ASP A 146 1.91 14.11 14.53
N PRO A 147 2.71 14.98 13.89
CA PRO A 147 2.23 15.77 12.76
C PRO A 147 1.87 14.91 11.54
N ASP A 148 2.32 13.65 11.50
CA ASP A 148 2.12 12.78 10.35
C ASP A 148 0.79 12.01 10.43
N CYS A 149 0.13 11.88 9.27
CA CYS A 149 -1.08 11.09 9.15
C CYS A 149 -0.73 9.62 8.96
N CYS A 150 -1.26 8.75 9.82
CA CYS A 150 -1.16 7.30 9.65
C CYS A 150 -2.40 6.77 8.91
N PHE A 151 -2.17 5.98 7.86
CA PHE A 151 -3.20 5.35 7.05
C PHE A 151 -3.13 3.83 7.18
N SER A 152 -4.23 3.14 6.89
CA SER A 152 -4.25 1.69 6.71
C SER A 152 -4.80 1.31 5.34
N LEU A 153 -4.19 0.30 4.72
CA LEU A 153 -4.78 -0.44 3.60
C LEU A 153 -5.37 -1.73 4.17
N GLU A 154 -6.70 -1.86 4.10
CA GLU A 154 -7.42 -2.96 4.72
C GLU A 154 -8.72 -3.30 3.96
N PRO A 155 -9.27 -4.52 4.14
CA PRO A 155 -10.62 -4.82 3.71
C PRO A 155 -11.63 -3.87 4.37
N GLY A 156 -12.64 -3.45 3.61
CA GLY A 156 -13.84 -2.80 4.12
C GLY A 156 -14.71 -3.73 4.96
N PRO A 157 -15.98 -3.39 5.19
CA PRO A 157 -16.91 -4.26 5.92
C PRO A 157 -16.95 -5.67 5.30
N VAL A 158 -16.37 -6.63 6.01
CA VAL A 158 -16.26 -8.02 5.55
C VAL A 158 -17.58 -8.73 5.85
N LYS A 159 -18.11 -9.47 4.87
CA LYS A 159 -19.32 -10.25 5.08
C LYS A 159 -19.00 -11.48 5.95
N PRO A 160 -19.92 -11.95 6.80
CA PRO A 160 -19.67 -13.11 7.68
C PRO A 160 -19.16 -14.36 6.97
N GLU A 161 -19.53 -14.55 5.70
CA GLU A 161 -19.13 -15.68 4.86
C GLU A 161 -17.73 -15.56 4.22
N THR A 162 -17.08 -14.41 4.33
CA THR A 162 -15.78 -14.17 3.68
C THR A 162 -14.71 -14.99 4.37
N ALA A 163 -14.03 -15.85 3.62
CA ALA A 163 -13.03 -16.72 4.19
C ALA A 163 -11.65 -16.04 4.21
N LEU A 164 -10.85 -16.30 5.25
CA LEU A 164 -9.53 -15.67 5.42
C LEU A 164 -8.61 -15.92 4.21
N ASN A 165 -8.68 -17.10 3.58
CA ASN A 165 -7.90 -17.43 2.39
C ASN A 165 -8.28 -16.58 1.16
N GLU A 166 -9.52 -16.09 1.07
CA GLU A 166 -9.91 -15.14 0.02
C GLU A 166 -9.22 -13.79 0.23
N LEU A 167 -9.12 -13.33 1.48
CA LEU A 167 -8.40 -12.11 1.82
C LEU A 167 -6.88 -12.25 1.59
N HIS A 168 -6.31 -13.43 1.84
CA HIS A 168 -4.90 -13.73 1.47
C HIS A 168 -4.69 -13.75 -0.06
N ALA A 169 -5.67 -14.23 -0.82
CA ALA A 169 -5.64 -14.18 -2.28
C ALA A 169 -5.70 -12.73 -2.79
N ASP A 170 -6.50 -11.88 -2.14
CA ASP A 170 -6.57 -10.46 -2.43
C ASP A 170 -5.23 -9.76 -2.14
N ILE A 171 -4.59 -10.04 -1.00
CA ILE A 171 -3.25 -9.51 -0.67
C ILE A 171 -2.25 -9.82 -1.78
N THR A 172 -2.22 -11.08 -2.24
CA THR A 172 -1.34 -11.53 -3.32
C THR A 172 -1.63 -10.78 -4.63
N THR A 173 -2.92 -10.59 -4.94
CA THR A 173 -3.37 -9.88 -6.14
C THR A 173 -2.98 -8.41 -6.08
N ILE A 174 -3.20 -7.75 -4.95
CA ILE A 174 -2.82 -6.35 -4.73
C ILE A 174 -1.32 -6.23 -4.88
N ALA A 175 -0.52 -7.00 -4.15
CA ALA A 175 0.94 -6.94 -4.23
C ALA A 175 1.45 -7.09 -5.67
N THR A 176 0.95 -8.08 -6.40
CA THR A 176 1.38 -8.36 -7.78
C THR A 176 1.06 -7.22 -8.75
N ARG A 177 -0.02 -6.48 -8.51
CA ARG A 177 -0.53 -5.47 -9.47
C ARG A 177 -0.27 -4.03 -9.03
N LEU A 178 0.09 -3.81 -7.77
CA LEU A 178 0.08 -2.50 -7.15
C LEU A 178 0.94 -1.49 -7.91
N HIS A 179 2.17 -1.87 -8.24
CA HIS A 179 3.14 -1.01 -8.92
C HIS A 179 2.61 -0.47 -10.27
N ASP A 180 2.22 -1.38 -11.18
CA ASP A 180 1.67 -1.01 -12.49
C ASP A 180 0.42 -0.14 -12.39
N MET A 181 -0.45 -0.47 -11.43
CA MET A 181 -1.70 0.26 -11.21
C MET A 181 -1.43 1.67 -10.69
N MET A 182 -0.50 1.83 -9.75
CA MET A 182 -0.08 3.12 -9.22
C MET A 182 0.52 4.00 -10.32
N ALA A 183 1.43 3.46 -11.13
CA ALA A 183 2.04 4.20 -12.24
C ALA A 183 0.98 4.65 -13.26
N LYS A 184 0.02 3.78 -13.60
CA LYS A 184 -1.09 4.12 -14.51
C LYS A 184 -1.97 5.24 -13.95
N ILE A 185 -2.36 5.17 -12.68
CA ILE A 185 -3.18 6.20 -12.04
C ILE A 185 -2.41 7.52 -11.94
N ALA A 186 -1.13 7.48 -11.55
CA ALA A 186 -0.28 8.66 -11.48
C ALA A 186 -0.14 9.35 -12.83
N GLY A 187 0.14 8.61 -13.91
CA GLY A 187 0.23 9.16 -15.26
C GLY A 187 -1.09 9.76 -15.76
N GLY A 188 -2.23 9.20 -15.34
CA GLY A 188 -3.55 9.80 -15.60
C GLY A 188 -3.76 11.12 -14.84
N LEU A 189 -3.32 11.19 -13.58
CA LEU A 189 -3.43 12.39 -12.75
C LEU A 189 -2.53 13.52 -13.25
N VAL A 190 -1.29 13.23 -13.68
CA VAL A 190 -0.38 14.25 -14.25
C VAL A 190 -1.03 14.93 -15.46
N LYS A 191 -1.59 14.15 -16.39
CA LYS A 191 -2.28 14.69 -17.58
C LYS A 191 -3.50 15.53 -17.27
N ALA A 192 -4.13 15.32 -16.11
CA ALA A 192 -5.33 16.05 -15.69
C ALA A 192 -5.00 17.37 -14.95
N ILE A 193 -3.74 17.57 -14.55
CA ILE A 193 -3.27 18.80 -13.91
C ILE A 193 -2.95 19.87 -14.98
N ASP A 194 -2.56 19.42 -16.18
CA ASP A 194 -2.32 20.23 -17.38
C ASP A 194 -3.62 20.80 -17.96
#